data_AF-A0A7W0PMA7-F1
#
_entry.id   AF-A0A7W0PMA7-F1
#
_cell.length_a   1.000
_cell.length_b   1.000
_cell.length_c   1.000
_cell.angle_alpha   90.00
_cell.angle_beta   90.00
_cell.angle_gamma   90.00
#
_symmetry.space_group_name_H-M   'P 1'
#
loop_
_entity.id
_entity.type
_entity.pdbx_description
1 polymer ?
#
loop_
_entity_poly.entity_id
_entity_poly.type
_entity_poly.pdbx_seq_one_letter_code
_entity_poly.pdbx_strand_id
1 'polypeptide(L)'
;SILPGSPDVYNYGSGEWDTIEGNNYAPYLAFLGWGLYVSQASEARGVSEAAWDLVKHLSSKDISLWMNIYPSGMNPSRESHFNAADWTIAGYPEADAQQYLDSIADSYNHPNRIVDLRIPGQGEYWIAAEDEWTRAISGELSAQEALDNAAAKWEEITDKYDREAQKALYTASIS
;
A
#
# COMPACT_ATOMS: atom_id res chain seq x y z
N SER A 1 -9.48 13.22 -1.02
CA SER A 1 -10.40 12.52 -1.95
C SER A 1 -9.78 11.21 -2.39
N ILE A 2 -10.56 10.13 -2.47
CA ILE A 2 -10.06 8.84 -2.99
C ILE A 2 -9.79 8.94 -4.50
N LEU A 3 -8.89 8.10 -5.02
CA LEU A 3 -8.68 7.93 -6.47
C LEU A 3 -10.01 7.66 -7.19
N PRO A 4 -10.17 8.11 -8.45
CA PRO A 4 -11.39 7.86 -9.21
C PRO A 4 -11.74 6.37 -9.29
N GLY A 5 -13.01 6.05 -9.07
CA GLY A 5 -13.54 4.70 -9.26
C GLY A 5 -13.99 4.44 -10.70
N SER A 6 -14.44 3.21 -10.96
CA SER A 6 -14.95 2.75 -12.26
C SER A 6 -16.33 2.10 -12.09
N PRO A 7 -17.29 2.33 -13.01
CA PRO A 7 -18.54 1.57 -13.03
C PRO A 7 -18.33 0.12 -13.52
N ASP A 8 -17.26 -0.14 -14.28
CA ASP A 8 -16.91 -1.47 -14.75
C ASP A 8 -16.08 -2.21 -13.70
N VAL A 9 -16.53 -3.41 -13.31
CA VAL A 9 -15.94 -4.24 -12.26
C VAL A 9 -15.77 -5.68 -12.72
N TYR A 10 -14.67 -6.31 -12.35
CA TYR A 10 -14.48 -7.75 -12.58
C TYR A 10 -15.11 -8.53 -11.42
N ASN A 11 -16.08 -9.38 -11.75
CA ASN A 11 -16.77 -10.22 -10.78
C ASN A 11 -16.09 -11.58 -10.68
N TYR A 12 -15.31 -11.79 -9.63
CA TYR A 12 -14.60 -13.06 -9.42
C TYR A 12 -15.54 -14.28 -9.29
N GLY A 13 -16.78 -14.08 -8.82
CA GLY A 13 -17.74 -15.17 -8.64
C GLY A 13 -18.32 -15.69 -9.95
N SER A 14 -18.58 -14.81 -10.92
CA SER A 14 -19.04 -15.19 -12.27
C SER A 14 -17.89 -15.38 -13.26
N GLY A 15 -16.74 -14.75 -13.03
CA GLY A 15 -15.63 -14.68 -13.97
C GLY A 15 -15.83 -13.67 -15.11
N GLU A 16 -16.80 -12.75 -14.97
CA GLU A 16 -17.22 -11.81 -16.02
C GLU A 16 -17.05 -10.34 -15.58
N TRP A 17 -17.02 -9.43 -16.56
CA TRP A 17 -17.08 -7.99 -16.31
C TRP A 17 -18.54 -7.55 -16.19
N ASP A 18 -18.86 -6.85 -15.10
CA ASP A 18 -20.16 -6.22 -14.84
C ASP A 18 -20.03 -4.70 -14.90
N THR A 19 -21.11 -4.00 -15.29
CA THR A 19 -21.23 -2.54 -15.14
C THR A 19 -22.28 -2.24 -14.07
N ILE A 20 -21.88 -1.59 -12.98
CA ILE A 20 -22.75 -1.27 -11.84
C ILE A 20 -23.29 0.17 -11.90
N GLU A 21 -24.34 0.44 -11.10
CA GLU A 21 -24.78 1.80 -10.85
C GLU A 21 -23.79 2.50 -9.90
N GLY A 22 -23.27 3.66 -10.31
CA GLY A 22 -22.22 4.38 -9.59
C GLY A 22 -20.82 3.86 -9.91
N ASN A 23 -19.85 4.16 -9.04
CA ASN A 23 -18.46 3.76 -9.23
C ASN A 23 -18.03 2.81 -8.13
N ASN A 24 -17.31 1.75 -8.50
CA ASN A 24 -16.53 0.94 -7.59
C ASN A 24 -15.20 1.65 -7.30
N TYR A 25 -14.89 1.80 -6.02
CA TYR A 25 -13.64 2.38 -5.54
C TYR A 25 -12.81 1.29 -4.87
N ALA A 26 -11.56 1.16 -5.27
CA ALA A 26 -10.61 0.20 -4.70
C ALA A 26 -9.31 0.91 -4.29
N PRO A 27 -9.33 1.77 -3.25
CA PRO A 27 -8.14 2.50 -2.83
C PRO A 27 -7.03 1.55 -2.42
N TYR A 28 -5.86 1.69 -3.05
CA TYR A 28 -4.69 0.88 -2.76
C TYR A 28 -3.86 1.50 -1.64
N LEU A 29 -3.57 0.72 -0.60
CA LEU A 29 -2.94 1.21 0.63
C LEU A 29 -1.41 1.05 0.65
N ALA A 30 -0.78 0.42 -0.35
CA ALA A 30 0.64 0.07 -0.26
C ALA A 30 1.62 1.24 -0.38
N PHE A 31 1.13 2.45 -0.66
CA PHE A 31 1.96 3.65 -0.55
C PHE A 31 1.91 4.27 0.87
N LEU A 32 1.12 3.71 1.80
CA LEU A 32 0.70 4.46 3.00
C LEU A 32 1.42 4.10 4.30
N GLY A 33 2.33 3.13 4.34
CA GLY A 33 2.87 2.62 5.60
C GLY A 33 4.38 2.41 5.64
N TRP A 34 5.03 2.98 6.64
CA TRP A 34 6.40 2.61 7.02
C TRP A 34 6.34 1.57 8.15
N GLY A 35 7.14 0.51 8.03
CA GLY A 35 7.30 -0.52 9.06
C GLY A 35 8.68 -0.46 9.70
N LEU A 36 8.73 -0.59 11.03
CA LEU A 36 9.97 -0.77 11.78
C LEU A 36 10.10 -2.24 12.18
N TYR A 37 11.22 -2.86 11.85
CA TYR A 37 11.46 -4.29 12.07
C TYR A 37 12.75 -4.51 12.86
N VAL A 38 12.69 -5.43 13.83
CA VAL A 38 13.87 -5.88 14.58
C VAL A 38 14.30 -7.24 14.04
N SER A 39 15.56 -7.33 13.59
CA SER A 39 16.13 -8.59 13.12
C SER A 39 16.24 -9.61 14.25
N GLN A 40 15.92 -10.87 13.98
CA GLN A 40 16.16 -11.98 14.90
C GLN A 40 17.63 -12.09 15.34
N ALA A 41 18.58 -11.63 14.52
CA ALA A 41 20.00 -11.59 14.87
C ALA A 41 20.32 -10.67 16.07
N SER A 42 19.42 -9.75 16.44
CA SER A 42 19.57 -8.91 17.63
C SER A 42 19.56 -9.71 18.93
N GLU A 43 18.82 -10.82 18.98
CA GLU A 43 18.78 -11.74 20.12
C GLU A 43 20.15 -12.39 20.34
N ALA A 44 20.73 -12.95 19.27
CA ALA A 44 22.05 -13.57 19.33
C ALA A 44 23.15 -12.57 19.73
N ARG A 45 22.95 -11.28 19.46
CA ARG A 45 23.86 -10.19 19.82
C ARG A 45 23.58 -9.60 21.21
N GLY A 46 22.52 -10.02 21.90
CA GLY A 46 22.14 -9.51 23.21
C GLY A 46 21.69 -8.05 23.21
N VAL A 47 21.18 -7.54 22.08
CA VAL A 47 20.75 -6.13 21.91
C VAL A 47 19.27 -5.99 21.53
N SER A 48 18.50 -7.08 21.60
CA SER A 48 17.08 -7.10 21.23
C SER A 48 16.25 -6.09 22.03
N GLU A 49 16.49 -5.98 23.34
CA GLU A 49 15.79 -5.02 24.21
C GLU A 49 16.03 -3.57 23.77
N ALA A 50 17.29 -3.18 23.54
CA ALA A 50 17.64 -1.84 23.07
C ALA A 50 17.07 -1.54 21.67
N ALA A 51 17.04 -2.54 20.78
CA ALA A 51 16.43 -2.40 19.47
C ALA A 51 14.91 -2.16 19.57
N TRP A 52 14.21 -2.90 20.44
CA TRP A 52 12.79 -2.70 20.67
C TRP A 52 12.47 -1.39 21.38
N ASP A 53 13.32 -0.92 22.29
CA ASP A 53 13.17 0.39 22.93
C ASP A 53 13.29 1.53 21.90
N LEU A 54 14.23 1.43 20.95
CA LEU A 54 14.32 2.37 19.84
C LEU A 54 13.06 2.34 18.96
N VAL A 55 12.52 1.16 18.62
CA VAL A 55 11.26 1.06 17.86
C VAL A 55 10.10 1.72 18.61
N LYS A 56 10.00 1.51 19.92
CA LYS A 56 9.00 2.14 20.77
C LYS A 56 9.16 3.66 20.79
N HIS A 57 10.40 4.16 20.87
CA HIS A 57 10.70 5.58 20.85
C HIS A 57 10.30 6.23 19.52
N LEU A 58 10.73 5.66 18.39
CA LEU A 58 10.41 6.18 17.06
C LEU A 58 8.91 6.14 16.77
N SER A 59 8.22 5.10 17.23
CA SER A 59 6.77 5.00 17.05
C SER A 59 5.95 5.76 18.10
N SER A 60 6.58 6.38 19.11
CA SER A 60 5.89 7.11 20.17
C SER A 60 5.14 8.33 19.64
N LYS A 61 4.08 8.75 20.34
CA LYS A 61 3.25 9.90 19.95
C LYS A 61 4.06 11.18 19.74
N ASP A 62 5.07 11.40 20.59
CA ASP A 62 5.87 12.62 20.59
C ASP A 62 6.76 12.74 19.34
N ILE A 63 7.19 11.61 18.77
CA ILE A 63 8.09 11.59 17.61
C ILE A 63 7.33 11.29 16.31
N SER A 64 6.30 10.44 16.36
CA SER A 64 5.62 9.99 15.15
C SER A 64 4.93 11.12 14.40
N LEU A 65 4.43 12.15 15.09
CA LEU A 65 3.91 13.35 14.43
C LEU A 65 5.03 14.09 13.69
N TRP A 66 6.17 14.33 14.34
CA TRP A 66 7.33 14.97 13.72
C TRP A 66 7.83 14.22 12.48
N MET A 67 7.81 12.89 12.54
CA MET A 67 8.15 12.07 11.37
C MET A 67 7.16 12.25 10.22
N ASN A 68 5.87 12.51 10.47
CA ASN A 68 4.92 12.77 9.37
C ASN A 68 5.06 14.18 8.77
N ILE A 69 5.28 15.19 9.61
CA ILE A 69 5.21 16.60 9.20
C ILE A 69 6.56 17.18 8.76
N TYR A 70 7.67 16.54 9.15
CA TYR A 70 8.98 16.86 8.57
C TYR A 70 9.17 15.98 7.33
N PRO A 71 9.88 16.41 6.27
CA PRO A 71 9.96 15.70 4.98
C PRO A 71 10.71 14.35 5.04
N SER A 72 10.15 13.39 5.76
CA SER A 72 10.60 12.00 5.84
C SER A 72 9.90 11.11 4.82
N GLY A 73 8.70 11.52 4.35
CA GLY A 73 7.82 10.70 3.53
C GLY A 73 6.95 9.70 4.32
N MET A 74 6.96 9.75 5.66
CA MET A 74 6.07 8.92 6.47
C MET A 74 4.64 9.47 6.47
N ASN A 75 3.67 8.62 6.12
CA ASN A 75 2.27 8.98 6.14
C ASN A 75 1.64 8.82 7.55
N PRO A 76 0.60 9.60 7.88
CA PRO A 76 -0.19 9.45 9.10
C PRO A 76 -0.67 8.01 9.34
N SER A 77 -0.31 7.45 10.50
CA SER A 77 -0.66 6.08 10.91
C SER A 77 -1.35 5.95 12.27
N ARG A 78 -1.63 7.06 12.97
CA ARG A 78 -2.31 7.10 14.28
C ARG A 78 -3.47 8.07 14.20
N GLU A 79 -4.55 7.81 14.92
CA GLU A 79 -5.72 8.72 15.00
C GLU A 79 -5.30 10.14 15.40
N SER A 80 -4.36 10.28 16.34
CA SER A 80 -3.86 11.58 16.77
C SER A 80 -3.09 12.36 15.70
N HIS A 81 -2.71 11.75 14.57
CA HIS A 81 -2.08 12.48 13.46
C HIS A 81 -3.11 13.21 12.59
N PHE A 82 -4.39 12.84 12.67
CA PHE A 82 -5.48 13.43 11.88
C PHE A 82 -6.04 14.69 12.55
N ASN A 83 -5.14 15.62 12.89
CA ASN A 83 -5.44 16.95 13.39
C ASN A 83 -4.65 17.97 12.56
N ALA A 84 -5.30 18.58 11.57
CA ALA A 84 -4.64 19.48 10.61
C ALA A 84 -3.96 20.69 11.27
N ALA A 85 -4.50 21.19 12.40
CA ALA A 85 -3.90 22.29 13.15
C ALA A 85 -2.46 21.97 13.60
N ASP A 86 -2.18 20.72 13.98
CA ASP A 86 -0.85 20.30 14.41
C ASP A 86 0.18 20.32 13.27
N TRP A 87 -0.26 20.28 12.01
CA TRP A 87 0.62 20.28 10.84
C TRP A 87 1.13 21.69 10.49
N THR A 88 0.47 22.73 11.00
CA THR A 88 0.86 24.13 10.77
C THR A 88 2.23 24.46 11.39
N ILE A 89 2.67 23.72 12.41
CA ILE A 89 3.98 23.89 13.04
C ILE A 89 5.14 23.64 12.05
N ALA A 90 4.92 22.81 11.04
CA ALA A 90 5.88 22.54 9.96
C ALA A 90 5.72 23.49 8.76
N GLY A 91 4.78 24.44 8.83
CA GLY A 91 4.53 25.41 7.77
C GLY A 91 3.53 24.97 6.70
N TYR A 92 2.84 23.83 6.87
CA TYR A 92 1.75 23.45 5.98
C TYR A 92 0.54 24.36 6.20
N PRO A 93 -0.09 24.88 5.14
CA PRO A 93 -1.40 25.50 5.25
C PRO A 93 -2.42 24.50 5.81
N GLU A 94 -3.16 24.90 6.84
CA GLU A 94 -4.08 23.99 7.55
C GLU A 94 -5.13 23.36 6.61
N ALA A 95 -5.65 24.13 5.66
CA ALA A 95 -6.62 23.64 4.68
C ALA A 95 -6.03 22.56 3.76
N ASP A 96 -4.76 22.67 3.39
CA ASP A 96 -4.08 21.68 2.54
C ASP A 96 -3.77 20.41 3.34
N ALA A 97 -3.32 20.59 4.60
CA ALA A 97 -3.12 19.48 5.53
C ALA A 97 -4.42 18.72 5.79
N GLN A 98 -5.53 19.43 6.00
CA GLN A 98 -6.85 18.81 6.18
C GLN A 98 -7.26 17.98 4.96
N GLN A 99 -7.14 18.54 3.75
CA GLN A 99 -7.48 17.81 2.52
C GLN A 99 -6.63 16.54 2.34
N TYR A 100 -5.34 16.61 2.65
CA TYR A 100 -4.43 15.47 2.60
C TYR A 100 -4.79 14.40 3.64
N LEU A 101 -5.03 14.80 4.89
CA LEU A 101 -5.42 13.91 5.98
C LEU A 101 -6.77 13.24 5.71
N ASP A 102 -7.76 13.98 5.21
CA ASP A 102 -9.06 13.44 4.81
C ASP A 102 -8.90 12.40 3.69
N SER A 103 -8.07 12.69 2.70
CA SER A 103 -7.78 11.75 1.61
C SER A 103 -7.23 10.41 2.09
N ILE A 104 -6.35 10.45 3.09
CA ILE A 104 -5.78 9.26 3.71
C ILE A 104 -6.82 8.54 4.57
N ALA A 105 -7.57 9.27 5.38
CA ALA A 105 -8.61 8.73 6.24
C ALA A 105 -9.70 8.03 5.42
N ASP A 106 -10.18 8.65 4.35
CA ASP A 106 -11.17 8.09 3.43
C ASP A 106 -10.65 6.79 2.80
N SER A 107 -9.39 6.77 2.36
CA SER A 107 -8.77 5.58 1.75
C SER A 107 -8.62 4.44 2.75
N TYR A 108 -8.13 4.72 3.96
CA TYR A 108 -7.99 3.72 5.01
C TYR A 108 -9.32 3.15 5.48
N ASN A 109 -10.38 3.97 5.52
CA ASN A 109 -11.68 3.55 6.02
C ASN A 109 -12.61 3.01 4.94
N HIS A 110 -12.21 3.04 3.66
CA HIS A 110 -13.01 2.50 2.57
C HIS A 110 -13.22 0.98 2.72
N PRO A 111 -14.45 0.45 2.57
CA PRO A 111 -14.74 -0.97 2.78
C PRO A 111 -14.08 -1.88 1.74
N ASN A 112 -13.81 -1.36 0.54
CA ASN A 112 -13.15 -2.07 -0.56
C ASN A 112 -11.67 -1.65 -0.73
N ARG A 113 -10.99 -1.26 0.35
CA ARG A 113 -9.56 -0.92 0.30
C ARG A 113 -8.71 -2.16 0.02
N ILE A 114 -7.66 -1.99 -0.78
CA ILE A 114 -6.72 -3.06 -1.13
C ILE A 114 -5.43 -2.87 -0.35
N VAL A 115 -5.07 -3.87 0.46
CA VAL A 115 -3.79 -3.88 1.18
C VAL A 115 -2.66 -4.32 0.26
N ASP A 116 -1.44 -3.95 0.64
CA ASP A 116 -0.24 -4.39 -0.06
C ASP A 116 -0.13 -5.93 -0.09
N LEU A 117 0.45 -6.47 -1.17
CA LEU A 117 0.60 -7.90 -1.39
C LEU A 117 1.74 -8.47 -0.53
N ARG A 118 1.45 -9.02 0.65
CA ARG A 118 2.48 -9.45 1.61
C ARG A 118 2.95 -10.90 1.40
N ILE A 119 3.49 -11.21 0.23
CA ILE A 119 4.01 -12.54 -0.10
C ILE A 119 5.44 -12.48 -0.69
N PRO A 120 6.23 -13.56 -0.63
CA PRO A 120 7.54 -13.62 -1.26
C PRO A 120 7.48 -13.21 -2.74
N GLY A 121 8.43 -12.38 -3.18
CA GLY A 121 8.47 -11.92 -4.58
C GLY A 121 7.50 -10.79 -4.93
N GLN A 122 6.78 -10.20 -3.97
CA GLN A 122 5.88 -9.05 -4.18
C GLN A 122 6.44 -7.98 -5.14
N GLY A 123 7.71 -7.58 -4.95
CA GLY A 123 8.34 -6.56 -5.80
C GLY A 123 8.47 -6.98 -7.27
N GLU A 124 8.58 -8.29 -7.55
CA GLU A 124 8.62 -8.82 -8.92
C GLU A 124 7.26 -8.65 -9.62
N TYR A 125 6.15 -8.82 -8.90
CA TYR A 125 4.81 -8.57 -9.46
C TYR A 125 4.65 -7.10 -9.84
N TRP A 126 5.11 -6.18 -8.98
CA TRP A 126 5.07 -4.74 -9.24
C TRP A 126 5.89 -4.36 -10.46
N ILE A 127 7.15 -4.79 -10.52
CA ILE A 127 8.04 -4.52 -11.65
C ILE A 127 7.44 -5.08 -12.95
N ALA A 128 6.92 -6.31 -12.93
CA ALA A 128 6.30 -6.91 -14.10
C ALA A 128 5.12 -6.09 -14.64
N ALA A 129 4.31 -5.51 -13.76
CA ALA A 129 3.20 -4.65 -14.15
C ALA A 129 3.66 -3.26 -14.63
N GLU A 130 4.62 -2.65 -13.93
CA GLU A 130 5.16 -1.32 -14.28
C GLU A 130 5.88 -1.33 -15.62
N ASP A 131 6.63 -2.40 -15.92
CA ASP A 131 7.31 -2.57 -17.21
C ASP A 131 6.29 -2.56 -18.37
N GLU A 132 5.23 -3.36 -18.27
CA GLU A 132 4.21 -3.43 -19.32
C GLU A 132 3.35 -2.17 -19.39
N TRP A 133 3.01 -1.58 -18.24
CA TRP A 133 2.32 -0.29 -18.18
C TRP A 133 3.14 0.81 -18.89
N THR A 134 4.45 0.88 -18.65
CA THR A 134 5.35 1.84 -19.28
C THR A 134 5.35 1.71 -20.80
N ARG A 135 5.31 0.46 -21.31
CA ARG A 135 5.23 0.17 -22.75
C ARG A 135 3.86 0.53 -23.35
N ALA A 136 2.78 0.36 -22.59
CA ALA A 136 1.45 0.79 -23.04
C ALA A 136 1.34 2.33 -23.14
N ILE A 137 1.78 3.06 -22.12
CA ILE A 137 1.67 4.53 -22.11
C ILE A 137 2.59 5.22 -23.12
N SER A 138 3.68 4.56 -23.53
CA SER A 138 4.56 5.04 -24.60
C SER A 138 4.00 4.76 -26.00
N GLY A 139 2.92 3.98 -26.09
CA GLY A 139 2.29 3.55 -27.35
C GLY A 139 2.97 2.36 -28.03
N GLU A 140 3.92 1.69 -27.36
CA GLU A 140 4.55 0.48 -27.87
C GLU A 140 3.57 -0.71 -27.92
N LEU A 141 2.75 -0.85 -26.88
CA LEU A 141 1.73 -1.90 -26.76
C LEU A 141 0.33 -1.32 -26.65
N SER A 142 -0.67 -2.11 -27.03
CA SER A 142 -2.05 -1.82 -26.62
C SER A 142 -2.22 -2.05 -25.11
N ALA A 143 -3.23 -1.41 -24.51
CA ALA A 143 -3.54 -1.61 -23.09
C ALA A 143 -3.85 -3.09 -22.77
N GLN A 144 -4.57 -3.77 -23.66
CA GLN A 144 -4.90 -5.19 -23.49
C GLN A 144 -3.63 -6.06 -23.53
N GLU A 145 -2.79 -5.86 -24.54
CA GLU A 145 -1.55 -6.64 -24.69
C GLU A 145 -0.59 -6.46 -23.51
N ALA A 146 -0.47 -5.24 -22.99
CA ALA A 146 0.34 -4.97 -21.80
C ALA A 146 -0.20 -5.70 -20.56
N LEU A 147 -1.52 -5.68 -20.34
CA LEU A 147 -2.14 -6.37 -19.21
C LEU A 147 -2.02 -7.90 -19.33
N ASP A 148 -2.19 -8.45 -20.54
CA ASP A 148 -2.02 -9.88 -20.80
C ASP A 148 -0.56 -10.33 -20.54
N ASN A 149 0.42 -9.53 -20.96
CA ASN A 149 1.84 -9.78 -20.68
C ASN A 149 2.15 -9.74 -19.18
N ALA A 150 1.62 -8.75 -18.46
CA ALA A 150 1.80 -8.62 -17.02
C ALA A 150 1.20 -9.83 -16.28
N ALA A 151 -0.01 -10.25 -16.67
CA ALA A 151 -0.67 -11.42 -16.11
C ALA A 151 0.15 -12.71 -16.36
N ALA A 152 0.67 -12.91 -17.58
CA ALA A 152 1.53 -14.05 -17.88
C ALA A 152 2.81 -14.08 -17.00
N LYS A 153 3.46 -12.92 -16.81
CA LYS A 153 4.62 -12.79 -15.90
C LYS A 153 4.24 -13.08 -14.45
N TRP A 154 3.06 -12.67 -13.99
CA TRP A 154 2.58 -12.97 -12.65
C TRP A 154 2.37 -14.46 -12.42
N GLU A 155 1.92 -15.21 -13.43
CA GLU A 155 1.84 -16.68 -13.35
C GLU A 155 3.22 -17.31 -13.19
N GLU A 156 4.23 -16.84 -13.95
CA GLU A 156 5.61 -17.31 -13.82
C GLU A 156 6.19 -17.02 -12.42
N ILE A 157 5.96 -15.82 -11.88
CA ILE A 157 6.40 -15.45 -10.53
C ILE A 157 5.69 -16.31 -9.47
N THR A 158 4.39 -16.55 -9.65
CA THR A 158 3.60 -17.40 -8.73
C THR A 158 4.17 -18.81 -8.68
N ASP A 159 4.47 -19.41 -9.83
CA ASP A 159 5.02 -20.77 -9.91
C ASP A 159 6.47 -20.84 -9.40
N LYS A 160 7.28 -19.81 -9.66
CA LYS A 160 8.65 -19.70 -9.13
C LYS A 160 8.71 -19.79 -7.60
N TYR A 161 7.71 -19.24 -6.90
CA TYR A 161 7.65 -19.19 -5.45
C TYR A 161 6.77 -20.26 -4.82
N ASP A 162 6.34 -21.26 -5.60
CA ASP A 162 5.32 -22.26 -5.25
C ASP A 162 3.92 -21.66 -5.07
N ARG A 163 3.02 -22.01 -5.98
CA ARG A 163 1.66 -21.47 -6.05
C ARG A 163 0.83 -21.73 -4.79
N GLU A 164 0.91 -22.94 -4.25
CA GLU A 164 0.13 -23.29 -3.06
C GLU A 164 0.65 -22.57 -1.83
N ALA A 165 1.97 -22.41 -1.70
CA ALA A 165 2.59 -21.60 -0.66
C ALA A 165 2.20 -20.12 -0.79
N GLN A 166 2.25 -19.55 -2.00
CA GLN A 166 1.83 -18.17 -2.27
C GLN A 166 0.37 -17.95 -1.87
N LYS A 167 -0.53 -18.86 -2.26
CA LYS A 167 -1.95 -18.81 -1.91
C LYS A 167 -2.18 -18.90 -0.40
N ALA A 168 -1.46 -19.80 0.28
CA ALA A 168 -1.56 -19.94 1.73
C ALA A 168 -1.07 -18.68 2.46
N LEU A 169 0.07 -18.11 2.05
CA LEU A 169 0.63 -16.89 2.64
C LEU A 169 -0.26 -15.68 2.36
N TYR A 170 -0.77 -15.55 1.13
CA TYR A 170 -1.71 -14.47 0.79
C TYR A 170 -2.96 -14.53 1.67
N THR A 171 -3.57 -15.72 1.77
CA THR A 171 -4.78 -15.93 2.60
C THR A 171 -4.51 -15.58 4.06
N ALA A 172 -3.36 -16.00 4.61
CA ALA A 172 -2.96 -15.68 5.98
C ALA A 172 -2.63 -14.19 6.19
N SER A 173 -2.31 -13.44 5.13
CA SER A 173 -1.96 -12.02 5.22
C SER A 173 -3.17 -11.08 5.26
N ILE A 174 -4.34 -11.57 4.86
CA ILE A 174 -5.61 -10.84 4.79
C ILE A 174 -6.66 -11.33 5.81
N SER A 175 -6.38 -12.43 6.50
CA SER A 175 -7.15 -12.96 7.63
C SER A 175 -6.79 -12.27 8.95
#